data_AF-A0A1M4LAR7-F1
#
_entry.id   AF-A0A1M4LAR7-F1
#
_cell.length_a   1.000
_cell.length_b   1.000
_cell.length_c   1.000
_cell.angle_alpha   90.00
_cell.angle_beta   90.00
_cell.angle_gamma   90.00
#
_symmetry.space_group_name_H-M   'P 1'
#
loop_
_entity.id
_entity.type
_entity.pdbx_description
1 polymer ?
#
loop_
_entity_poly.entity_id
_entity_poly.type
_entity_poly.pdbx_seq_one_letter_code
_entity_poly.pdbx_strand_id
1 'polypeptide(L)'
;MVLAWSQKRRAIHQNGEPSAEGVADPAEITHEPQKIALALGGGAARGWAHIGVLRALDEAGIEIEMIAGTSIGALVGGCYLAGKLNELEEFARSLTRRRMFNLLDITFRGSGLFGGMKLDGRLREHLDGIRIEDLPKPFVAVCTELRTGHEIWLSTGPLVEAMRASYALPGVFEPVRWGDRVLVDGALVNPVPVSVCRAYEQRLVLAANLHYDQYGRAAVIKQAKMRQESVPQAMHGEKETRLGITGVMMEAFNIIQDRISRARMAGDPPDVSLMPTVGQIGLADFHRAAEAIDAGYTETVKRIEDIKRLQGVMG
;
A
#
# COMPACT_ATOMS: atom_id res chain seq x y z
N MET A 1 48.76 48.21 -21.01
CA MET A 1 47.40 48.23 -21.60
C MET A 1 46.38 47.90 -20.52
N VAL A 2 46.28 48.77 -19.53
CA VAL A 2 45.34 48.77 -18.40
C VAL A 2 45.02 50.25 -18.25
N LEU A 3 43.76 50.66 -18.39
CA LEU A 3 43.16 52.00 -18.18
C LEU A 3 42.19 52.40 -19.32
N ALA A 4 41.03 51.75 -19.37
CA ALA A 4 39.87 52.27 -20.14
C ALA A 4 38.50 51.84 -19.57
N TRP A 5 38.46 51.29 -18.35
CA TRP A 5 37.23 50.71 -17.76
C TRP A 5 36.63 51.52 -16.60
N SER A 6 37.31 52.55 -16.09
CA SER A 6 36.90 53.26 -14.86
C SER A 6 35.98 54.47 -15.09
N GLN A 7 36.00 55.12 -16.26
CA GLN A 7 35.29 56.40 -16.46
C GLN A 7 33.83 56.26 -16.91
N LYS A 8 33.38 55.08 -17.36
CA LYS A 8 32.00 54.91 -17.86
C LYS A 8 30.95 54.68 -16.77
N ARG A 9 31.35 54.56 -15.50
CA ARG A 9 30.42 54.37 -14.36
C ARG A 9 29.92 55.67 -13.71
N ARG A 10 30.49 56.83 -14.03
CA ARG A 10 30.12 58.11 -13.37
C ARG A 10 29.09 58.97 -14.09
N ALA A 11 28.67 58.59 -15.30
CA ALA A 11 27.75 59.41 -16.12
C ALA A 11 26.28 58.93 -16.13
N ILE A 12 25.94 57.86 -15.41
CA ILE A 12 24.56 57.30 -15.40
C ILE A 12 23.82 57.62 -14.09
N HIS A 13 24.48 58.21 -13.09
CA HIS A 13 23.90 58.53 -11.78
C HIS A 13 23.29 59.94 -11.68
N GLN A 14 22.64 60.44 -12.73
CA GLN A 14 21.94 61.74 -12.71
C GLN A 14 20.55 61.74 -13.37
N ASN A 15 19.87 60.60 -13.41
CA ASN A 15 18.43 60.59 -13.71
C ASN A 15 17.69 59.90 -12.56
N GLY A 16 16.84 60.69 -11.90
CA GLY A 16 15.74 60.34 -10.98
C GLY A 16 15.86 59.05 -10.17
N GLU A 17 15.81 59.18 -8.84
CA GLU A 17 15.39 58.08 -7.98
C GLU A 17 14.04 57.54 -8.51
N PRO A 18 13.93 56.26 -8.89
CA PRO A 18 12.61 55.69 -9.13
C PRO A 18 11.87 55.71 -7.79
N SER A 19 10.74 56.40 -7.75
CA SER A 19 9.84 56.39 -6.60
C SER A 19 9.59 54.95 -6.17
N ALA A 20 9.80 54.66 -4.88
CA ALA A 20 9.58 53.36 -4.26
C ALA A 20 8.09 53.00 -4.14
N GLU A 21 7.28 53.38 -5.12
CA GLU A 21 5.87 53.06 -5.24
C GLU A 21 5.72 52.19 -6.49
N GLY A 22 5.70 50.87 -6.29
CA GLY A 22 5.47 49.93 -7.40
C GLY A 22 6.24 48.61 -7.35
N VAL A 23 6.92 48.27 -6.25
CA VAL A 23 7.23 46.85 -6.03
C VAL A 23 5.92 46.23 -5.57
N ALA A 24 5.19 45.60 -6.51
CA ALA A 24 4.08 44.74 -6.14
C ALA A 24 4.59 43.75 -5.08
N ASP A 25 3.85 43.63 -3.97
CA ASP A 25 4.10 42.57 -2.99
C ASP A 25 4.31 41.27 -3.74
N PRO A 26 5.35 40.46 -3.43
CA PRO A 26 5.54 39.19 -4.10
C PRO A 26 4.22 38.44 -3.97
N ALA A 27 3.57 38.21 -5.11
CA ALA A 27 2.24 37.61 -5.14
C ALA A 27 2.25 36.41 -4.20
N GLU A 28 1.39 36.41 -3.19
CA GLU A 28 1.21 35.27 -2.31
C GLU A 28 1.03 34.06 -3.21
N ILE A 29 2.06 33.21 -3.28
CA ILE A 29 1.99 31.97 -4.04
C ILE A 29 1.09 31.08 -3.20
N THR A 30 -0.22 31.17 -3.45
CA THR A 30 -1.19 30.24 -2.89
C THR A 30 -0.96 28.91 -3.59
N HIS A 31 -0.13 28.06 -2.99
CA HIS A 31 -0.01 26.68 -3.43
C HIS A 31 -1.31 25.97 -3.09
N GLU A 32 -2.08 25.58 -4.12
CA GLU A 32 -3.19 24.64 -3.90
C GLU A 32 -2.65 23.40 -3.18
N PRO A 33 -3.40 22.87 -2.19
CA PRO A 33 -2.97 21.70 -1.43
C PRO A 33 -2.60 20.56 -2.39
N GLN A 34 -1.44 19.94 -2.18
CA GLN A 34 -1.03 18.86 -3.05
C GLN A 34 -2.00 17.68 -2.97
N LYS A 35 -2.38 17.17 -4.13
CA LYS A 35 -3.20 15.98 -4.27
C LYS A 35 -2.45 14.75 -3.76
N ILE A 36 -3.14 13.95 -2.96
CA ILE A 36 -2.58 12.78 -2.28
C ILE A 36 -3.01 11.50 -2.99
N ALA A 37 -2.05 10.67 -3.36
CA ALA A 37 -2.27 9.31 -3.82
C ALA A 37 -1.85 8.30 -2.76
N LEU A 38 -2.61 7.21 -2.64
CA LEU A 38 -2.35 6.18 -1.64
C LEU A 38 -2.02 4.84 -2.30
N ALA A 39 -0.82 4.33 -2.05
CA ALA A 39 -0.39 3.00 -2.42
C ALA A 39 -0.62 2.03 -1.24
N LEU A 40 -1.59 1.12 -1.38
CA LEU A 40 -1.92 0.11 -0.37
C LEU A 40 -1.27 -1.23 -0.70
N GLY A 41 -0.31 -1.65 0.11
CA GLY A 41 0.45 -2.88 -0.14
C GLY A 41 -0.30 -4.19 0.14
N GLY A 42 0.26 -5.30 -0.34
CA GLY A 42 -0.16 -6.65 0.04
C GLY A 42 0.20 -6.99 1.51
N GLY A 43 -0.29 -8.12 2.00
CA GLY A 43 0.03 -8.58 3.37
C GLY A 43 -0.95 -9.58 4.00
N ALA A 44 -1.87 -10.16 3.22
CA ALA A 44 -2.90 -11.09 3.68
C ALA A 44 -3.65 -10.56 4.94
N ALA A 45 -3.69 -11.31 6.04
CA ALA A 45 -4.39 -10.90 7.27
C ALA A 45 -3.92 -9.56 7.86
N ARG A 46 -2.66 -9.17 7.64
CA ARG A 46 -2.11 -7.88 8.10
C ARG A 46 -2.77 -6.70 7.39
N GLY A 47 -3.36 -6.95 6.22
CA GLY A 47 -4.04 -5.96 5.39
C GLY A 47 -5.19 -5.24 6.06
N TRP A 48 -5.75 -5.79 7.14
CA TRP A 48 -6.74 -5.07 7.94
C TRP A 48 -6.20 -3.77 8.55
N ALA A 49 -4.87 -3.61 8.67
CA ALA A 49 -4.27 -2.33 9.02
C ALA A 49 -4.61 -1.20 8.04
N HIS A 50 -4.85 -1.49 6.77
CA HIS A 50 -5.25 -0.48 5.78
C HIS A 50 -6.59 0.18 6.13
N ILE A 51 -7.49 -0.52 6.80
CA ILE A 51 -8.75 0.08 7.29
C ILE A 51 -8.42 1.19 8.29
N GLY A 52 -7.54 0.90 9.27
CA GLY A 52 -7.10 1.89 10.26
C GLY A 52 -6.36 3.08 9.63
N VAL A 53 -5.55 2.82 8.60
CA VAL A 53 -4.89 3.88 7.80
C VAL A 53 -5.94 4.82 7.21
N LEU A 54 -6.93 4.28 6.51
CA LEU A 54 -7.97 5.09 5.86
C LEU A 54 -8.81 5.86 6.87
N ARG A 55 -9.18 5.23 8.00
CA ARG A 55 -9.91 5.90 9.10
C ARG A 55 -9.14 7.11 9.63
N ALA A 56 -7.86 6.95 9.92
CA ALA A 56 -7.04 8.03 10.43
C ALA A 56 -6.88 9.19 9.42
N LEU A 57 -6.79 8.88 8.11
CA LEU A 57 -6.76 9.90 7.06
C LEU A 57 -8.10 10.65 6.95
N ASP A 58 -9.23 9.93 6.95
CA ASP A 58 -10.57 10.52 6.93
C ASP A 58 -10.81 11.45 8.13
N GLU A 59 -10.50 10.97 9.35
CA GLU A 59 -10.65 11.74 10.59
C GLU A 59 -9.76 13.00 10.62
N ALA A 60 -8.60 12.94 9.98
CA ALA A 60 -7.69 14.07 9.85
C ALA A 60 -8.09 15.07 8.73
N GLY A 61 -9.12 14.75 7.94
CA GLY A 61 -9.56 15.54 6.80
C GLY A 61 -8.61 15.46 5.59
N ILE A 62 -7.83 14.39 5.47
CA ILE A 62 -6.88 14.20 4.37
C ILE A 62 -7.59 13.51 3.21
N GLU A 63 -7.88 14.26 2.16
CA GLU A 63 -8.55 13.74 0.97
C GLU A 63 -7.58 12.93 0.08
N ILE A 64 -7.99 11.71 -0.26
CA ILE A 64 -7.26 10.82 -1.16
C ILE A 64 -7.81 10.99 -2.59
N GLU A 65 -6.94 11.33 -3.52
CA GLU A 65 -7.28 11.60 -4.93
C GLU A 65 -7.16 10.35 -5.81
N MET A 66 -6.40 9.34 -5.39
CA MET A 66 -6.40 8.02 -6.03
C MET A 66 -5.88 6.93 -5.11
N ILE A 67 -6.26 5.69 -5.40
CA ILE A 67 -5.72 4.51 -4.71
C ILE A 67 -5.18 3.50 -5.71
N ALA A 68 -3.93 3.10 -5.54
CA ALA A 68 -3.39 1.89 -6.14
C ALA A 68 -3.27 0.81 -5.04
N GLY A 69 -3.80 -0.37 -5.30
CA GLY A 69 -3.84 -1.45 -4.32
C GLY A 69 -3.29 -2.77 -4.87
N THR A 70 -2.59 -3.51 -4.03
CA THR A 70 -2.13 -4.86 -4.31
C THR A 70 -2.72 -5.83 -3.30
N SER A 71 -3.31 -6.94 -3.77
CA SER A 71 -3.88 -7.99 -2.92
C SER A 71 -4.94 -7.43 -1.97
N ILE A 72 -4.79 -7.67 -0.67
CA ILE A 72 -5.66 -7.10 0.36
C ILE A 72 -5.71 -5.55 0.32
N GLY A 73 -4.66 -4.88 -0.15
CA GLY A 73 -4.67 -3.43 -0.39
C GLY A 73 -5.63 -3.02 -1.50
N ALA A 74 -5.77 -3.83 -2.56
CA ALA A 74 -6.78 -3.63 -3.59
C ALA A 74 -8.19 -3.84 -3.03
N LEU A 75 -8.38 -4.87 -2.20
CA LEU A 75 -9.66 -5.13 -1.54
C LEU A 75 -10.10 -3.94 -0.68
N VAL A 76 -9.24 -3.50 0.24
CA VAL A 76 -9.57 -2.42 1.17
C VAL A 76 -9.75 -1.10 0.43
N GLY A 77 -8.85 -0.78 -0.51
CA GLY A 77 -8.93 0.44 -1.32
C GLY A 77 -10.15 0.51 -2.22
N GLY A 78 -10.49 -0.59 -2.89
CA GLY A 78 -11.69 -0.68 -3.74
C GLY A 78 -12.98 -0.54 -2.93
N CYS A 79 -13.08 -1.24 -1.78
CA CYS A 79 -14.21 -1.08 -0.87
C CYS A 79 -14.33 0.36 -0.34
N TYR A 80 -13.22 1.01 -0.01
CA TYR A 80 -13.22 2.39 0.46
C TYR A 80 -13.78 3.36 -0.57
N LEU A 81 -13.26 3.31 -1.81
CA LEU A 81 -13.74 4.18 -2.88
C LEU A 81 -15.20 3.88 -3.28
N ALA A 82 -15.65 2.63 -3.09
CA ALA A 82 -17.05 2.26 -3.27
C ALA A 82 -17.96 2.64 -2.08
N GLY A 83 -17.44 3.29 -1.03
CA GLY A 83 -18.20 3.67 0.16
C GLY A 83 -18.59 2.50 1.08
N LYS A 84 -17.83 1.39 1.01
CA LYS A 84 -18.08 0.11 1.72
C LYS A 84 -17.04 -0.24 2.77
N LEU A 85 -16.30 0.74 3.27
CA LEU A 85 -15.28 0.51 4.31
C LEU A 85 -15.90 0.00 5.63
N ASN A 86 -17.08 0.50 6.02
CA ASN A 86 -17.78 0.09 7.24
C ASN A 86 -18.16 -1.40 7.18
N GLU A 87 -18.80 -1.83 6.10
CA GLU A 87 -19.23 -3.21 5.90
C GLU A 87 -18.01 -4.16 5.85
N LEU A 88 -16.91 -3.72 5.25
CA LEU A 88 -15.66 -4.48 5.25
C LEU A 88 -15.05 -4.61 6.65
N GLU A 89 -15.06 -3.53 7.44
CA GLU A 89 -14.55 -3.54 8.81
C GLU A 89 -15.39 -4.46 9.72
N GLU A 90 -16.72 -4.39 9.63
CA GLU A 90 -17.62 -5.29 10.35
C GLU A 90 -17.34 -6.75 9.98
N PHE A 91 -17.18 -7.04 8.68
CA PHE A 91 -16.81 -8.37 8.22
C PHE A 91 -15.48 -8.83 8.83
N ALA A 92 -14.43 -8.01 8.73
CA ALA A 92 -13.10 -8.32 9.25
C ALA A 92 -13.14 -8.62 10.76
N ARG A 93 -13.83 -7.79 11.54
CA ARG A 93 -14.00 -7.98 12.99
C ARG A 93 -14.85 -9.21 13.35
N SER A 94 -15.70 -9.68 12.45
CA SER A 94 -16.53 -10.89 12.65
C SER A 94 -15.79 -12.21 12.43
N LEU A 95 -14.56 -12.18 11.89
CA LEU A 95 -13.76 -13.37 11.62
C LEU A 95 -13.21 -13.94 12.93
N THR A 96 -13.64 -15.16 13.29
CA THR A 96 -13.15 -15.86 14.49
C THR A 96 -12.16 -16.95 14.12
N ARG A 97 -11.28 -17.35 15.05
CA ARG A 97 -10.36 -18.50 14.85
C ARG A 97 -11.12 -19.72 14.34
N ARG A 98 -12.25 -20.06 14.97
CA ARG A 98 -13.11 -21.19 14.57
C ARG A 98 -13.62 -21.08 13.13
N ARG A 99 -14.09 -19.88 12.73
CA ARG A 99 -14.54 -19.62 11.34
C ARG A 99 -13.39 -19.74 10.35
N MET A 100 -12.18 -19.29 10.73
CA MET A 100 -10.98 -19.38 9.91
C MET A 100 -10.46 -20.82 9.75
N PHE A 101 -10.43 -21.62 10.81
CA PHE A 101 -10.07 -23.04 10.74
C PHE A 101 -10.97 -23.79 9.78
N ASN A 102 -12.29 -23.58 9.87
CA ASN A 102 -13.25 -24.19 8.95
C ASN A 102 -13.09 -23.72 7.49
N LEU A 103 -12.52 -22.52 7.27
CA LEU A 103 -12.31 -21.99 5.93
C LEU A 103 -11.03 -22.56 5.30
N LEU A 104 -9.96 -22.58 6.09
CA LEU A 104 -8.64 -23.05 5.70
C LEU A 104 -8.62 -24.58 5.48
N ASP A 105 -9.21 -25.38 6.38
CA ASP A 105 -9.27 -26.85 6.23
C ASP A 105 -9.96 -27.32 4.94
N ILE A 106 -10.91 -26.54 4.43
CA ILE A 106 -11.65 -26.89 3.21
C ILE A 106 -10.83 -26.53 1.95
N THR A 107 -10.08 -25.43 1.96
CA THR A 107 -9.12 -25.08 0.91
C THR A 107 -8.05 -26.17 0.76
N PHE A 108 -7.65 -26.84 1.85
CA PHE A 108 -6.54 -27.79 1.90
C PHE A 108 -6.86 -29.25 1.54
N ARG A 109 -8.14 -29.64 1.37
CA ARG A 109 -8.53 -31.01 0.93
C ARG A 109 -8.63 -31.19 -0.60
N GLY A 110 -8.05 -30.27 -1.37
CA GLY A 110 -8.00 -30.37 -2.84
C GLY A 110 -9.03 -29.51 -3.58
N SER A 111 -9.77 -28.66 -2.86
CA SER A 111 -10.67 -27.67 -3.45
C SER A 111 -10.44 -26.32 -2.79
N GLY A 112 -9.52 -25.51 -3.35
CA GLY A 112 -9.29 -24.12 -2.93
C GLY A 112 -10.51 -23.18 -3.06
N LEU A 113 -11.69 -23.74 -3.38
CA LEU A 113 -12.95 -23.10 -3.68
C LEU A 113 -13.58 -22.36 -2.47
N PHE A 114 -13.68 -23.00 -1.30
CA PHE A 114 -14.66 -22.54 -0.30
C PHE A 114 -14.23 -21.30 0.49
N GLY A 115 -12.93 -21.05 0.62
CA GLY A 115 -12.40 -19.86 1.26
C GLY A 115 -12.65 -18.58 0.48
N GLY A 116 -12.32 -18.62 -0.81
CA GLY A 116 -12.60 -17.54 -1.75
C GLY A 116 -14.09 -17.31 -1.94
N MET A 117 -14.91 -18.37 -1.96
CA MET A 117 -16.35 -18.28 -2.17
C MET A 117 -17.11 -17.46 -1.11
N LYS A 118 -16.67 -17.47 0.17
CA LYS A 118 -17.34 -16.67 1.22
C LYS A 118 -17.01 -15.18 1.15
N LEU A 119 -15.74 -14.85 0.92
CA LEU A 119 -15.33 -13.46 0.73
C LEU A 119 -15.93 -12.89 -0.56
N ASP A 120 -15.84 -13.63 -1.67
CA ASP A 120 -16.45 -13.26 -2.95
C ASP A 120 -17.96 -13.07 -2.82
N GLY A 121 -18.66 -14.00 -2.17
CA GLY A 121 -20.09 -13.88 -1.91
C GLY A 121 -20.46 -12.62 -1.13
N ARG A 122 -19.67 -12.27 -0.09
CA ARG A 122 -19.91 -11.04 0.70
C ARG A 122 -19.57 -9.77 -0.08
N LEU A 123 -18.55 -9.81 -0.94
CA LEU A 123 -18.24 -8.69 -1.83
C LEU A 123 -19.38 -8.47 -2.82
N ARG A 124 -19.89 -9.53 -3.45
CA ARG A 124 -21.02 -9.44 -4.38
C ARG A 124 -22.30 -8.92 -3.71
N GLU A 125 -22.54 -9.25 -2.45
CA GLU A 125 -23.71 -8.73 -1.73
C GLU A 125 -23.76 -7.19 -1.68
N HIS A 126 -22.60 -6.52 -1.64
CA HIS A 126 -22.51 -5.07 -1.44
C HIS A 126 -21.92 -4.29 -2.62
N LEU A 127 -21.23 -4.95 -3.55
CA LEU A 127 -20.44 -4.33 -4.61
C LEU A 127 -20.77 -4.85 -6.02
N ASP A 128 -21.71 -5.80 -6.15
CA ASP A 128 -22.06 -6.31 -7.47
C ASP A 128 -22.65 -5.21 -8.36
N GLY A 129 -22.23 -5.19 -9.62
CA GLY A 129 -22.58 -4.15 -10.59
C GLY A 129 -21.70 -2.89 -10.54
N ILE A 130 -20.87 -2.68 -9.52
CA ILE A 130 -19.92 -1.54 -9.50
C ILE A 130 -18.74 -1.81 -10.43
N ARG A 131 -18.44 -0.83 -11.29
CA ARG A 131 -17.26 -0.85 -12.16
C ARG A 131 -16.19 0.09 -11.63
N ILE A 132 -14.92 -0.21 -11.93
CA ILE A 132 -13.79 0.59 -11.46
C ILE A 132 -13.86 2.02 -11.96
N GLU A 133 -14.25 2.21 -13.22
CA GLU A 133 -14.38 3.53 -13.85
C GLU A 133 -15.54 4.37 -13.31
N ASP A 134 -16.48 3.76 -12.57
CA ASP A 134 -17.62 4.45 -11.95
C ASP A 134 -17.31 4.92 -10.51
N LEU A 135 -16.11 4.61 -10.00
CA LEU A 135 -15.68 5.04 -8.67
C LEU A 135 -15.44 6.56 -8.61
N PRO A 136 -15.65 7.20 -7.45
CA PRO A 136 -15.52 8.65 -7.30
C PRO A 136 -14.10 9.18 -7.52
N LYS A 137 -13.09 8.30 -7.36
CA LYS A 137 -11.67 8.61 -7.56
C LYS A 137 -11.00 7.45 -8.32
N PRO A 138 -9.94 7.72 -9.08
CA PRO A 138 -9.17 6.67 -9.76
C PRO A 138 -8.72 5.54 -8.82
N PHE A 139 -8.95 4.31 -9.27
CA PHE A 139 -8.54 3.09 -8.59
C PHE A 139 -7.77 2.18 -9.54
N VAL A 140 -6.69 1.58 -9.04
CA VAL A 140 -5.92 0.58 -9.79
C VAL A 140 -5.67 -0.64 -8.92
N ALA A 141 -6.14 -1.80 -9.36
CA ALA A 141 -5.82 -3.08 -8.75
C ALA A 141 -4.64 -3.73 -9.50
N VAL A 142 -3.54 -3.99 -8.79
CA VAL A 142 -2.35 -4.60 -9.38
C VAL A 142 -2.44 -6.13 -9.33
N CYS A 143 -2.19 -6.78 -10.46
CA CYS A 143 -2.23 -8.23 -10.62
C CYS A 143 -0.95 -8.74 -11.29
N THR A 144 -0.68 -10.03 -11.16
CA THR A 144 0.39 -10.72 -11.90
C THR A 144 -0.23 -11.62 -12.95
N GLU A 145 0.21 -11.53 -14.20
CA GLU A 145 -0.15 -12.51 -15.23
C GLU A 145 0.66 -13.79 -15.05
N LEU A 146 -0.03 -14.91 -14.78
CA LEU A 146 0.60 -16.17 -14.40
C LEU A 146 1.54 -16.75 -15.46
N ARG A 147 1.23 -16.54 -16.75
CA ARG A 147 1.98 -17.18 -17.85
C ARG A 147 3.27 -16.44 -18.21
N THR A 148 3.33 -15.14 -17.96
CA THR A 148 4.41 -14.26 -18.42
C THR A 148 5.17 -13.60 -17.27
N GLY A 149 4.54 -13.52 -16.08
CA GLY A 149 5.05 -12.73 -14.97
C GLY A 149 4.86 -11.23 -15.14
N HIS A 150 4.10 -10.76 -16.14
CA HIS A 150 3.84 -9.34 -16.32
C HIS A 150 3.00 -8.77 -15.18
N GLU A 151 3.34 -7.55 -14.78
CA GLU A 151 2.52 -6.71 -13.93
C GLU A 151 1.35 -6.14 -14.74
N ILE A 152 0.12 -6.42 -14.32
CA ILE A 152 -1.11 -5.99 -14.98
C ILE A 152 -1.85 -5.02 -14.07
N TRP A 153 -2.20 -3.84 -14.58
CA TRP A 153 -2.96 -2.82 -13.88
C TRP A 153 -4.41 -2.85 -14.34
N LEU A 154 -5.32 -3.18 -13.43
CA LEU A 154 -6.76 -3.17 -13.71
C LEU A 154 -7.34 -1.85 -13.21
N SER A 155 -7.71 -0.97 -14.14
CA SER A 155 -8.31 0.35 -13.86
C SER A 155 -9.71 0.52 -14.49
N THR A 156 -10.25 -0.53 -15.10
CA THR A 156 -11.59 -0.56 -15.71
C THR A 156 -12.18 -1.96 -15.58
N GLY A 157 -13.50 -2.09 -15.60
CA GLY A 157 -14.20 -3.38 -15.52
C GLY A 157 -14.82 -3.64 -14.15
N PRO A 158 -15.34 -4.86 -13.90
CA PRO A 158 -16.04 -5.17 -12.64
C PRO A 158 -15.10 -5.08 -11.43
N LEU A 159 -15.47 -4.27 -10.44
CA LEU A 159 -14.63 -3.98 -9.28
C LEU A 159 -14.31 -5.25 -8.47
N VAL A 160 -15.34 -6.07 -8.20
CA VAL A 160 -15.19 -7.32 -7.44
C VAL A 160 -14.20 -8.28 -8.11
N GLU A 161 -14.28 -8.41 -9.44
CA GLU A 161 -13.41 -9.31 -10.19
C GLU A 161 -11.96 -8.82 -10.20
N ALA A 162 -11.74 -7.51 -10.32
CA ALA A 162 -10.41 -6.93 -10.29
C ALA A 162 -9.74 -7.05 -8.92
N MET A 163 -10.50 -6.79 -7.84
CA MET A 163 -10.00 -7.03 -6.47
C MET A 163 -9.67 -8.51 -6.28
N ARG A 164 -10.56 -9.42 -6.72
CA ARG A 164 -10.34 -10.87 -6.64
C ARG A 164 -9.10 -11.31 -7.41
N ALA A 165 -8.88 -10.78 -8.62
CA ALA A 165 -7.67 -11.04 -9.39
C ALA A 165 -6.41 -10.60 -8.63
N SER A 166 -6.46 -9.43 -8.00
CA SER A 166 -5.33 -8.84 -7.27
C SER A 166 -4.97 -9.59 -6.00
N TYR A 167 -5.92 -10.24 -5.30
CA TYR A 167 -5.67 -11.04 -4.08
C TYR A 167 -5.61 -12.56 -4.31
N ALA A 168 -5.69 -13.04 -5.56
CA ALA A 168 -5.71 -14.47 -5.89
C ALA A 168 -4.35 -15.16 -5.64
N LEU A 169 -4.00 -15.35 -4.36
CA LEU A 169 -2.73 -15.90 -3.94
C LEU A 169 -2.61 -17.39 -4.33
N PRO A 170 -1.57 -17.80 -5.09
CA PRO A 170 -1.40 -19.18 -5.52
C PRO A 170 -1.36 -20.16 -4.35
N GLY A 171 -2.15 -21.24 -4.46
CA GLY A 171 -2.29 -22.26 -3.41
C GLY A 171 -3.31 -21.93 -2.32
N VAL A 172 -3.85 -20.70 -2.30
CA VAL A 172 -4.90 -20.27 -1.36
C VAL A 172 -6.20 -19.94 -2.09
N PHE A 173 -6.11 -19.21 -3.20
CA PHE A 173 -7.25 -18.81 -4.02
C PHE A 173 -7.04 -19.22 -5.48
N GLU A 174 -8.14 -19.46 -6.20
CA GLU A 174 -8.09 -19.78 -7.62
C GLU A 174 -7.68 -18.54 -8.45
N PRO A 175 -6.84 -18.72 -9.47
CA PRO A 175 -6.55 -17.68 -10.45
C PRO A 175 -7.81 -17.14 -11.11
N VAL A 176 -7.80 -15.86 -11.48
CA VAL A 176 -8.92 -15.17 -12.14
C VAL A 176 -8.65 -15.05 -13.62
N ARG A 177 -9.62 -15.43 -14.45
CA ARG A 177 -9.57 -15.17 -15.89
C ARG A 177 -10.04 -13.74 -16.16
N TRP A 178 -9.23 -12.98 -16.87
CA TRP A 178 -9.54 -11.62 -17.29
C TRP A 178 -9.30 -11.49 -18.79
N GLY A 179 -10.36 -11.66 -19.58
CA GLY A 179 -10.23 -11.93 -21.02
C GLY A 179 -9.37 -13.17 -21.26
N ASP A 180 -8.32 -13.03 -22.08
CA ASP A 180 -7.38 -14.12 -22.40
C ASP A 180 -6.27 -14.30 -21.33
N ARG A 181 -6.24 -13.44 -20.32
CA ARG A 181 -5.22 -13.47 -19.26
C ARG A 181 -5.66 -14.35 -18.11
N VAL A 182 -4.68 -15.00 -17.47
CA VAL A 182 -4.87 -15.68 -16.19
C VAL A 182 -4.09 -14.88 -15.15
N LEU A 183 -4.81 -14.25 -14.25
CA LEU A 183 -4.28 -13.33 -13.24
C LEU A 183 -4.23 -14.00 -11.87
N VAL A 184 -3.17 -13.71 -11.14
CA VAL A 184 -2.95 -14.09 -9.74
C VAL A 184 -2.49 -12.87 -8.95
N ASP A 185 -2.27 -13.05 -7.65
CA ASP A 185 -1.92 -11.98 -6.73
C ASP A 185 -0.79 -11.06 -7.25
N GLY A 186 -1.02 -9.75 -7.20
CA GLY A 186 -0.09 -8.73 -7.69
C GLY A 186 1.17 -8.57 -6.82
N ALA A 187 1.16 -9.09 -5.59
CA ALA A 187 2.29 -8.99 -4.67
C ALA A 187 3.50 -9.82 -5.14
N LEU A 188 3.33 -10.71 -6.12
CA LEU A 188 4.44 -11.42 -6.75
C LEU A 188 5.34 -10.50 -7.59
N VAL A 189 4.86 -9.33 -8.01
CA VAL A 189 5.60 -8.40 -8.90
C VAL A 189 5.68 -6.98 -8.35
N ASN A 190 4.65 -6.50 -7.65
CA ASN A 190 4.61 -5.17 -7.06
C ASN A 190 3.82 -5.15 -5.73
N PRO A 191 4.45 -5.57 -4.62
CA PRO A 191 3.80 -5.68 -3.31
C PRO A 191 3.33 -4.34 -2.73
N VAL A 192 3.94 -3.21 -3.11
CA VAL A 192 3.57 -1.86 -2.65
C VAL A 192 3.59 -0.92 -3.86
N PRO A 193 2.43 -0.59 -4.45
CA PRO A 193 2.34 -0.05 -5.80
C PRO A 193 2.61 1.46 -5.92
N VAL A 194 3.73 1.94 -5.37
CA VAL A 194 4.14 3.36 -5.43
C VAL A 194 4.32 3.82 -6.88
N SER A 195 4.99 2.99 -7.68
CA SER A 195 5.24 3.25 -9.10
C SER A 195 3.96 3.44 -9.90
N VAL A 196 2.86 2.78 -9.51
CA VAL A 196 1.54 2.94 -10.13
C VAL A 196 1.02 4.35 -9.85
N CYS A 197 1.02 4.80 -8.60
CA CYS A 197 0.63 6.17 -8.26
C CYS A 197 1.45 7.23 -9.01
N ARG A 198 2.77 6.99 -9.15
CA ARG A 198 3.67 7.90 -9.90
C ARG A 198 3.36 7.92 -11.40
N ALA A 199 3.00 6.79 -12.00
CA ALA A 199 2.61 6.71 -13.40
C ALA A 199 1.31 7.48 -13.71
N TYR A 200 0.47 7.74 -12.71
CA TYR A 200 -0.70 8.60 -12.80
C TYR A 200 -0.39 10.06 -12.41
N GLU A 201 0.89 10.46 -12.53
CA GLU A 201 1.42 11.83 -12.35
C GLU A 201 1.11 12.46 -10.98
N GLN A 202 0.99 11.63 -9.94
CA GLN A 202 0.68 12.10 -8.60
C GLN A 202 1.93 12.63 -7.89
N ARG A 203 1.82 13.87 -7.39
CA ARG A 203 2.92 14.60 -6.79
C ARG A 203 3.24 14.14 -5.37
N LEU A 204 2.22 13.82 -4.56
CA LEU A 204 2.37 13.35 -3.19
C LEU A 204 1.81 11.92 -3.04
N VAL A 205 2.70 10.94 -2.85
CA VAL A 205 2.36 9.52 -2.71
C VAL A 205 2.65 9.04 -1.29
N LEU A 206 1.61 8.58 -0.60
CA LEU A 206 1.72 7.85 0.66
C LEU A 206 1.70 6.35 0.35
N ALA A 207 2.54 5.57 1.03
CA ALA A 207 2.57 4.12 0.86
C ALA A 207 2.40 3.40 2.19
N ALA A 208 1.38 2.55 2.28
CA ALA A 208 1.18 1.65 3.42
C ALA A 208 1.88 0.31 3.16
N ASN A 209 3.00 0.07 3.85
CA ASN A 209 3.81 -1.13 3.72
C ASN A 209 3.71 -2.01 4.97
N LEU A 210 3.22 -3.24 4.81
CA LEU A 210 2.96 -4.19 5.88
C LEU A 210 4.10 -5.20 6.10
N HIS A 211 5.22 -5.06 5.39
CA HIS A 211 6.35 -5.99 5.42
C HIS A 211 7.57 -5.46 6.20
N TYR A 212 7.51 -4.21 6.69
CA TYR A 212 8.69 -3.52 7.20
C TYR A 212 9.32 -4.17 8.45
N ASP A 213 8.51 -4.70 9.36
CA ASP A 213 8.90 -5.22 10.67
C ASP A 213 9.02 -6.75 10.72
N GLN A 214 8.93 -7.42 9.57
CA GLN A 214 8.99 -8.89 9.44
C GLN A 214 10.41 -9.44 9.62
N TYR A 215 11.36 -8.79 8.95
CA TYR A 215 12.75 -9.22 8.91
C TYR A 215 13.65 -8.08 9.36
N GLY A 216 14.67 -8.40 10.16
CA GLY A 216 15.67 -7.43 10.58
C GLY A 216 16.36 -6.76 9.39
N ARG A 217 16.94 -5.58 9.61
CA ARG A 217 17.65 -4.80 8.56
C ARG A 217 18.82 -5.55 7.93
N ALA A 218 19.35 -6.57 8.60
CA ALA A 218 20.41 -7.43 8.07
C ALA A 218 19.83 -8.43 7.06
N ALA A 219 20.03 -8.15 5.77
CA ALA A 219 19.64 -9.08 4.70
C ALA A 219 20.59 -10.28 4.57
N VAL A 220 21.81 -10.19 5.12
CA VAL A 220 22.88 -11.18 4.97
C VAL A 220 23.49 -11.50 6.33
N ILE A 221 23.47 -12.77 6.70
CA ILE A 221 24.27 -13.30 7.80
C ILE A 221 25.45 -14.03 7.18
N LYS A 222 26.67 -13.51 7.38
CA LYS A 222 27.89 -14.21 6.95
C LYS A 222 28.10 -15.40 7.87
N GLN A 223 27.82 -16.61 7.37
CA GLN A 223 28.01 -17.82 8.15
C GLN A 223 29.53 -18.10 8.32
N ALA A 224 30.12 -17.59 9.38
CA ALA A 224 31.52 -17.83 9.74
C ALA A 224 31.60 -18.90 10.84
N LYS A 225 31.74 -20.18 10.42
CA LYS A 225 31.74 -21.40 11.25
C LYS A 225 30.42 -21.65 12.01
N MET A 226 30.09 -22.92 12.25
CA MET A 226 28.97 -23.32 13.13
C MET A 226 29.25 -22.82 14.55
N ARG A 227 28.88 -21.58 14.85
CA ARG A 227 28.59 -21.18 16.21
C ARG A 227 27.12 -21.50 16.46
N GLN A 228 26.86 -22.34 17.47
CA GLN A 228 25.56 -22.41 18.13
C GLN A 228 25.32 -21.09 18.86
N GLU A 229 25.22 -19.99 18.13
CA GLU A 229 24.67 -18.75 18.67
C GLU A 229 23.17 -18.83 18.41
N SER A 230 22.42 -18.98 19.49
CA SER A 230 20.97 -18.88 19.48
C SER A 230 20.56 -17.64 18.68
N VAL A 231 19.80 -17.85 17.61
CA VAL A 231 19.17 -16.79 16.83
C VAL A 231 18.56 -15.81 17.84
N PRO A 232 18.88 -14.50 17.80
CA PRO A 232 18.23 -13.52 18.65
C PRO A 232 16.73 -13.70 18.43
N GLN A 233 15.99 -13.99 19.50
CA GLN A 233 14.53 -14.11 19.47
C GLN A 233 13.94 -12.78 18.98
N ALA A 234 13.87 -12.62 17.66
CA ALA A 234 13.00 -11.66 17.03
C ALA A 234 11.59 -12.17 17.27
N MET A 235 10.95 -11.65 18.33
CA MET A 235 9.51 -11.47 18.50
C MET A 235 8.58 -12.51 17.82
N HIS A 236 8.90 -13.80 17.93
CA HIS A 236 8.00 -14.87 17.55
C HIS A 236 7.62 -15.61 18.83
N GLY A 237 6.44 -15.26 19.35
CA GLY A 237 5.75 -16.05 20.35
C GLY A 237 5.47 -17.44 19.79
N GLU A 238 6.03 -18.42 20.49
CA GLU A 238 5.65 -19.84 20.60
C GLU A 238 5.53 -20.73 19.35
N LYS A 239 6.27 -21.85 19.47
CA LYS A 239 6.21 -23.14 18.76
C LYS A 239 6.84 -23.18 17.38
N GLU A 240 7.99 -23.86 17.32
CA GLU A 240 8.46 -24.65 16.17
C GLU A 240 7.36 -25.63 15.74
N THR A 241 6.38 -25.09 15.03
CA THR A 241 5.35 -25.88 14.39
C THR A 241 6.02 -26.39 13.13
N ARG A 242 6.18 -27.72 12.98
CA ARG A 242 6.70 -28.31 11.73
C ARG A 242 5.87 -27.75 10.57
N LEU A 243 6.43 -26.79 9.83
CA LEU A 243 5.71 -26.17 8.73
C LEU A 243 5.48 -27.25 7.67
N GLY A 244 4.22 -27.54 7.37
CA GLY A 244 3.86 -28.31 6.18
C GLY A 244 4.22 -27.51 4.91
N ILE A 245 4.18 -28.16 3.74
CA ILE A 245 4.53 -27.55 2.44
C ILE A 245 3.82 -26.21 2.23
N THR A 246 2.54 -26.12 2.59
CA THR A 246 1.77 -24.86 2.51
C THR A 246 2.37 -23.75 3.39
N GLY A 247 2.74 -24.08 4.63
CA GLY A 247 3.35 -23.11 5.53
C GLY A 247 4.69 -22.62 5.00
N VAL A 248 5.48 -23.52 4.43
CA VAL A 248 6.74 -23.18 3.75
C VAL A 248 6.49 -22.27 2.55
N MET A 249 5.48 -22.54 1.73
CA MET A 249 5.13 -21.71 0.58
C MET A 249 4.68 -20.30 1.00
N MET A 250 3.84 -20.19 2.03
CA MET A 250 3.41 -18.89 2.56
C MET A 250 4.58 -18.07 3.11
N GLU A 251 5.51 -18.72 3.82
CA GLU A 251 6.71 -18.04 4.33
C GLU A 251 7.65 -17.64 3.20
N ALA A 252 7.82 -18.49 2.17
CA ALA A 252 8.58 -18.14 0.98
C ALA A 252 7.98 -16.93 0.25
N PHE A 253 6.65 -16.86 0.13
CA PHE A 253 5.96 -15.68 -0.41
C PHE A 253 6.21 -14.45 0.46
N ASN A 254 6.15 -14.57 1.80
CA ASN A 254 6.45 -13.46 2.71
C ASN A 254 7.86 -12.89 2.49
N ILE A 255 8.87 -13.77 2.38
CA ILE A 255 10.27 -13.39 2.10
C ILE A 255 10.36 -12.68 0.74
N ILE A 256 9.79 -13.27 -0.32
CA ILE A 256 9.85 -12.69 -1.67
C ILE A 256 9.17 -11.32 -1.70
N GLN A 257 8.00 -11.17 -1.08
CA GLN A 257 7.28 -9.90 -1.01
C GLN A 257 8.07 -8.83 -0.27
N ASP A 258 8.70 -9.15 0.88
CA ASP A 258 9.61 -8.23 1.58
C ASP A 258 10.74 -7.75 0.67
N ARG A 259 11.41 -8.68 -0.03
CA ARG A 259 12.55 -8.35 -0.89
C ARG A 259 12.15 -7.49 -2.08
N ILE A 260 11.04 -7.83 -2.75
CA ILE A 260 10.55 -7.04 -3.89
C ILE A 260 10.08 -5.66 -3.40
N SER A 261 9.36 -5.59 -2.28
CA SER A 261 8.89 -4.32 -1.69
C SER A 261 10.05 -3.39 -1.40
N ARG A 262 11.11 -3.88 -0.73
CA ARG A 262 12.32 -3.08 -0.45
C ARG A 262 13.02 -2.61 -1.73
N ALA A 263 13.17 -3.49 -2.72
CA ALA A 263 13.82 -3.15 -3.98
C ALA A 263 13.03 -2.10 -4.77
N ARG A 264 11.70 -2.26 -4.88
CA ARG A 264 10.80 -1.33 -5.56
C ARG A 264 10.75 0.02 -4.85
N MET A 265 10.55 0.05 -3.53
CA MET A 265 10.52 1.30 -2.78
C MET A 265 11.86 2.04 -2.75
N ALA A 266 12.98 1.35 -2.99
CA ALA A 266 14.27 2.01 -3.17
C ALA A 266 14.40 2.67 -4.56
N GLY A 267 13.78 2.09 -5.60
CA GLY A 267 13.73 2.67 -6.94
C GLY A 267 12.68 3.77 -7.09
N ASP A 268 11.49 3.54 -6.54
CA ASP A 268 10.33 4.42 -6.55
C ASP A 268 9.91 4.74 -5.11
N PRO A 269 10.64 5.65 -4.40
CA PRO A 269 10.31 5.97 -3.02
C PRO A 269 8.98 6.75 -2.91
N PRO A 270 8.12 6.41 -1.94
CA PRO A 270 6.99 7.26 -1.60
C PRO A 270 7.48 8.51 -0.86
N ASP A 271 6.66 9.55 -0.84
CA ASP A 271 6.95 10.77 -0.07
C ASP A 271 6.74 10.53 1.43
N VAL A 272 5.74 9.71 1.79
CA VAL A 272 5.52 9.23 3.16
C VAL A 272 5.31 7.72 3.16
N SER A 273 6.06 7.03 4.02
CA SER A 273 5.82 5.60 4.30
C SER A 273 5.05 5.43 5.60
N LEU A 274 3.88 4.81 5.52
CA LEU A 274 3.11 4.31 6.65
C LEU A 274 3.54 2.85 6.89
N MET A 275 4.15 2.57 8.04
CA MET A 275 4.70 1.25 8.35
C MET A 275 4.09 0.68 9.64
N PRO A 276 2.83 0.21 9.60
CA PRO A 276 2.17 -0.36 10.78
C PRO A 276 2.98 -1.54 11.35
N THR A 277 3.07 -1.63 12.68
CA THR A 277 3.75 -2.74 13.35
C THR A 277 2.81 -3.94 13.47
N VAL A 278 2.91 -4.86 12.51
CA VAL A 278 2.03 -6.03 12.32
C VAL A 278 2.83 -7.33 12.17
N GLY A 279 4.13 -7.30 12.45
CA GLY A 279 5.09 -8.41 12.52
C GLY A 279 4.57 -9.65 13.23
N GLN A 280 3.92 -9.40 14.36
CA GLN A 280 3.36 -10.39 15.25
C GLN A 280 2.11 -11.09 14.71
N ILE A 281 1.47 -10.56 13.66
CA ILE A 281 0.26 -11.13 13.04
C ILE A 281 0.69 -12.06 11.91
N GLY A 282 0.36 -13.35 12.02
CA GLY A 282 0.62 -14.32 10.95
C GLY A 282 -0.21 -14.02 9.69
N LEU A 283 0.28 -14.42 8.52
CA LEU A 283 -0.42 -14.17 7.24
C LEU A 283 -1.83 -14.79 7.18
N ALA A 284 -2.09 -15.85 7.96
CA ALA A 284 -3.40 -16.51 8.06
C ALA A 284 -4.24 -16.05 9.28
N ASP A 285 -3.74 -15.13 10.10
CA ASP A 285 -4.40 -14.68 11.33
C ASP A 285 -5.51 -13.64 11.08
N PHE A 286 -6.39 -13.87 10.10
CA PHE A 286 -7.47 -12.95 9.73
C PHE A 286 -8.44 -12.61 10.89
N HIS A 287 -8.42 -13.40 11.95
CA HIS A 287 -9.20 -13.18 13.18
C HIS A 287 -8.63 -12.07 14.08
N ARG A 288 -7.41 -11.58 13.84
CA ARG A 288 -6.77 -10.48 14.58
C ARG A 288 -7.04 -9.11 13.96
N ALA A 289 -8.20 -8.95 13.31
CA ALA A 289 -8.55 -7.74 12.58
C ALA A 289 -8.48 -6.48 13.46
N ALA A 290 -9.02 -6.53 14.68
CA ALA A 290 -9.00 -5.38 15.59
C ALA A 290 -7.57 -4.87 15.85
N GLU A 291 -6.64 -5.78 16.16
CA GLU A 291 -5.23 -5.44 16.42
C GLU A 291 -4.55 -4.84 15.18
N ALA A 292 -4.80 -5.41 13.99
CA ALA A 292 -4.24 -4.88 12.75
C ALA A 292 -4.78 -3.47 12.44
N ILE A 293 -6.10 -3.27 12.57
CA ILE A 293 -6.76 -1.97 12.37
C ILE A 293 -6.15 -0.92 13.31
N ASP A 294 -6.03 -1.24 14.60
CA ASP A 294 -5.48 -0.32 15.60
C ASP A 294 -4.01 0.04 15.30
N ALA A 295 -3.21 -0.93 14.82
CA ALA A 295 -1.83 -0.69 14.41
C ALA A 295 -1.73 0.26 13.21
N GLY A 296 -2.61 0.09 12.20
CA GLY A 296 -2.66 0.97 11.03
C GLY A 296 -3.10 2.39 11.37
N TYR A 297 -4.12 2.53 12.22
CA TYR A 297 -4.60 3.80 12.72
C TYR A 297 -3.50 4.53 13.51
N THR A 298 -2.90 3.83 14.47
CA THR A 298 -1.86 4.38 15.35
C THR A 298 -0.62 4.85 14.57
N GLU A 299 -0.19 4.10 13.56
CA GLU A 299 0.93 4.53 12.71
C GLU A 299 0.57 5.78 11.90
N THR A 300 -0.64 5.83 11.34
CA THR A 300 -1.06 6.95 10.50
C THR A 300 -1.21 8.23 11.31
N VAL A 301 -1.80 8.16 12.50
CA VAL A 301 -1.90 9.30 13.43
C VAL A 301 -0.55 9.95 13.71
N LYS A 302 0.52 9.16 13.88
CA LYS A 302 1.89 9.69 14.11
C LYS A 302 2.43 10.49 12.92
N ARG A 303 1.89 10.27 11.71
CA ARG A 303 2.37 10.86 10.46
C ARG A 303 1.49 11.99 9.94
N ILE A 304 0.32 12.24 10.54
CA ILE A 304 -0.64 13.25 10.08
C ILE A 304 0.00 14.63 9.93
N GLU A 305 0.78 15.08 10.91
CA GLU A 305 1.45 16.38 10.86
C GLU A 305 2.48 16.48 9.73
N ASP A 306 3.21 15.39 9.46
CA ASP A 306 4.15 15.33 8.34
C ASP A 306 3.41 15.35 6.99
N ILE A 307 2.28 14.64 6.90
CA ILE A 307 1.45 14.60 5.69
C ILE A 307 0.87 15.99 5.41
N LYS A 308 0.28 16.66 6.41
CA LYS A 308 -0.28 18.02 6.26
C LYS A 308 0.78 19.04 5.86
N ARG A 309 1.99 18.92 6.40
CA ARG A 309 3.13 19.76 5.99
C ARG A 309 3.50 19.55 4.53
N LEU A 310 3.59 18.31 4.06
CA LEU A 310 3.90 17.99 2.66
C LEU A 310 2.76 18.39 1.71
N GLN A 311 1.51 18.35 2.19
CA GLN A 311 0.36 18.82 1.44
C GLN A 311 0.36 20.34 1.21
N GLY A 312 1.16 21.10 1.98
CA GLY A 312 1.15 22.57 1.94
C GLY A 312 0.00 23.19 2.73
N VAL A 313 -0.65 22.42 3.63
CA VAL A 313 -1.77 22.89 4.47
C VAL A 313 -1.26 23.64 5.71
N MET A 314 0.02 23.49 6.07
CA MET A 314 0.69 24.25 7.12
C MET A 314 1.72 25.20 6.48
N GLY A 315 1.27 26.38 6.06
CA GLY A 315 2.07 27.53 5.67
C GLY A 315 1.95 28.65 6.70
#